data_AF-A0A094GGA7-F1
#
_entry.id   AF-A0A094GGA7-F1
#
_cell.length_a   1.000
_cell.length_b   1.000
_cell.length_c   1.000
_cell.angle_alpha   90.00
_cell.angle_beta   90.00
_cell.angle_gamma   90.00
#
_symmetry.space_group_name_H-M   'P 1'
#
loop_
_entity.id
_entity.type
_entity.pdbx_description
1 polymer ?
#
loop_
_entity_poly.entity_id
_entity_poly.type
_entity_poly.pdbx_seq_one_letter_code
_entity_poly.pdbx_strand_id
1 'polypeptide(L)'
;MDAIGGIGPKFDKEIWPSFNKLVCSKGKSPGADDWPFVEKEILLPLWTKLGKKGLKIPPYKPQIKKLAESIVQQCAKKMMTNFCKKPELEKMKGCAIDKAMGFIMGNMDLGDKYGNEANCKIAKKCLEDQSLWDWGKTIVIKFAKKVT
;
A
#
# COMPACT_ATOMS: atom_id res chain seq x y z
N MET A 1 9.50 -4.63 -14.30
CA MET A 1 8.91 -3.33 -13.93
C MET A 1 7.42 -3.24 -14.29
N ASP A 2 6.91 -4.04 -15.23
CA ASP A 2 5.48 -4.06 -15.62
C ASP A 2 4.47 -4.38 -14.52
N ALA A 3 4.87 -5.08 -13.45
CA ALA A 3 3.95 -5.47 -12.38
C ALA A 3 3.44 -4.28 -11.55
N ILE A 4 4.24 -3.21 -11.41
CA ILE A 4 3.85 -2.00 -10.66
C ILE A 4 2.77 -1.23 -11.44
N GLY A 5 2.88 -1.20 -12.77
CA GLY A 5 1.86 -0.61 -13.64
C GLY A 5 0.49 -1.30 -13.56
N GLY A 6 0.43 -2.56 -13.10
CA GLY A 6 -0.83 -3.31 -12.94
C GLY A 6 -1.56 -3.08 -11.62
N ILE A 7 -0.87 -2.63 -10.55
CA ILE A 7 -1.48 -2.46 -9.22
C ILE A 7 -2.45 -1.28 -9.20
N GLY A 8 -2.03 -0.13 -9.75
CA GLY A 8 -2.84 1.09 -9.79
C GLY A 8 -4.20 0.86 -10.47
N PRO A 9 -4.23 0.40 -11.73
CA PRO A 9 -5.47 0.14 -12.44
C PRO A 9 -6.37 -0.89 -11.76
N LYS A 10 -5.78 -1.94 -11.18
CA LYS A 10 -6.56 -2.97 -10.47
C LYS A 10 -7.12 -2.45 -9.15
N PHE A 11 -6.37 -1.64 -8.40
CA PHE A 11 -6.88 -0.95 -7.23
C PHE A 11 -8.03 -0.01 -7.57
N ASP A 12 -7.88 0.78 -8.65
CA ASP A 12 -8.91 1.71 -9.12
C ASP A 12 -10.20 0.98 -9.54
N LYS A 13 -10.07 -0.24 -10.07
CA LYS A 13 -11.21 -1.09 -10.42
C LYS A 13 -11.84 -1.78 -9.20
N GLU A 14 -11.02 -2.40 -8.35
CA GLU A 14 -11.50 -3.33 -7.33
C GLU A 14 -11.79 -2.67 -5.97
N ILE A 15 -11.03 -1.64 -5.59
CA ILE A 15 -11.08 -1.04 -4.24
C ILE A 15 -11.69 0.35 -4.25
N TRP A 16 -11.25 1.20 -5.18
CA TRP A 16 -11.64 2.60 -5.21
C TRP A 16 -13.16 2.85 -5.23
N PRO A 17 -14.00 2.10 -5.98
CA PRO A 17 -15.45 2.36 -6.00
C PRO A 17 -16.08 2.20 -4.61
N SER A 18 -15.67 1.18 -3.87
CA SER A 18 -16.16 0.95 -2.50
C SER A 18 -15.64 2.02 -1.54
N PHE A 19 -14.37 2.40 -1.67
CA PHE A 19 -13.76 3.44 -0.84
C PHE A 19 -14.43 4.79 -1.05
N ASN A 20 -14.63 5.19 -2.32
CA ASN A 20 -15.32 6.41 -2.66
C ASN A 20 -16.75 6.43 -2.12
N LYS A 21 -17.52 5.35 -2.35
CA LYS A 21 -18.93 5.26 -1.91
C LYS A 21 -19.09 5.33 -0.39
N LEU A 22 -18.23 4.62 0.35
CA LEU A 22 -18.37 4.45 1.79
C LEU A 22 -17.66 5.53 2.62
N VAL A 23 -16.64 6.18 2.06
CA VAL A 23 -15.79 7.13 2.79
C VAL A 23 -15.86 8.52 2.16
N CYS A 24 -15.36 8.68 0.94
CA CYS A 24 -15.17 10.00 0.34
C CYS A 24 -16.48 10.72 0.03
N SER A 25 -17.45 10.02 -0.56
CA SER A 25 -18.79 10.55 -0.86
C SER A 25 -19.63 10.81 0.39
N LYS A 26 -19.16 10.42 1.57
CA LYS A 26 -19.75 10.75 2.88
C LYS A 26 -19.13 12.01 3.52
N GLY A 27 -18.29 12.73 2.78
CA GLY A 27 -17.62 13.95 3.25
C GLY A 27 -16.44 13.69 4.20
N LYS A 28 -16.00 12.44 4.34
CA LYS A 28 -14.86 12.08 5.20
C LYS A 28 -13.54 12.42 4.49
N SER A 29 -12.53 12.79 5.27
CA SER A 29 -11.22 13.23 4.77
C SER A 29 -10.08 12.42 5.39
N PRO A 30 -9.95 11.14 5.02
CA PRO A 30 -8.90 10.27 5.56
C PRO A 30 -7.51 10.73 5.12
N GLY A 31 -6.53 10.54 5.99
CA GLY A 31 -5.17 11.07 5.81
C GLY A 31 -4.12 10.35 6.66
N ALA A 32 -3.01 11.03 6.94
CA ALA A 32 -1.88 10.43 7.65
C ALA A 32 -2.22 9.91 9.07
N ASP A 33 -3.21 10.51 9.73
CA ASP A 33 -3.65 10.11 11.07
C ASP A 33 -4.37 8.75 11.08
N ASP A 34 -4.77 8.25 9.92
CA ASP A 34 -5.29 6.89 9.77
C ASP A 34 -4.21 5.82 9.70
N TRP A 35 -2.93 6.21 9.70
CA TRP A 35 -1.81 5.29 9.62
C TRP A 35 -1.85 4.14 10.64
N PRO A 36 -2.17 4.35 11.94
CA PRO A 36 -2.24 3.24 12.88
C PRO A 36 -3.25 2.15 12.47
N PHE A 37 -4.36 2.55 11.85
CA PHE A 37 -5.33 1.60 11.28
C PHE A 37 -4.75 0.90 10.05
N VAL A 38 -4.18 1.67 9.12
CA VAL A 38 -3.61 1.13 7.88
C VAL A 38 -2.46 0.14 8.18
N GLU A 39 -1.57 0.48 9.09
CA GLU A 39 -0.46 -0.39 9.48
C GLU A 39 -0.97 -1.72 10.04
N LYS A 40 -1.92 -1.65 10.98
CA LYS A 40 -2.46 -2.81 11.69
C LYS A 40 -3.36 -3.69 10.82
N GLU A 41 -4.28 -3.10 10.08
CA GLU A 41 -5.33 -3.83 9.37
C GLU A 41 -4.97 -4.12 7.90
N ILE A 42 -4.07 -3.33 7.30
CA ILE A 42 -3.68 -3.48 5.89
C ILE A 42 -2.23 -3.92 5.77
N LEU A 43 -1.25 -3.12 6.19
CA LEU A 43 0.15 -3.36 5.85
C LEU A 43 0.69 -4.66 6.44
N LEU A 44 0.58 -4.84 7.76
CA LEU A 44 1.08 -6.06 8.43
C LEU A 44 0.36 -7.34 7.95
N PRO A 45 -0.98 -7.35 7.81
CA PRO A 45 -1.67 -8.53 7.30
C PRO A 45 -1.40 -8.78 5.81
N LEU A 46 -1.27 -7.73 4.99
CA LEU A 46 -0.87 -7.86 3.59
C LEU A 46 0.52 -8.49 3.49
N TRP A 47 1.49 -7.97 4.26
CA TRP A 47 2.84 -8.53 4.36
C TRP A 47 2.79 -10.03 4.65
N THR A 48 2.05 -10.40 5.70
CA THR A 48 1.88 -11.80 6.10
C THR A 48 1.21 -12.64 5.02
N LYS A 49 0.14 -12.14 4.39
CA LYS A 49 -0.59 -12.83 3.32
C LYS A 49 0.29 -13.08 2.10
N LEU A 50 1.06 -12.09 1.68
CA LEU A 50 2.00 -12.22 0.56
C LEU A 50 3.10 -13.25 0.89
N GLY A 51 3.64 -13.20 2.11
CA GLY A 51 4.61 -14.20 2.58
C GLY A 51 4.05 -15.63 2.53
N LYS A 52 2.81 -15.84 2.99
CA LYS A 52 2.13 -17.14 2.92
C LYS A 52 1.86 -17.64 1.49
N LYS A 53 1.78 -16.72 0.51
CA LYS A 53 1.67 -17.06 -0.92
C LYS A 53 3.04 -17.34 -1.57
N GLY A 54 4.10 -17.43 -0.77
CA GLY A 54 5.46 -17.73 -1.23
C GLY A 54 6.24 -16.50 -1.70
N LEU A 55 5.68 -15.29 -1.58
CA LEU A 55 6.43 -14.08 -1.91
C LEU A 55 7.52 -13.87 -0.86
N LYS A 56 8.78 -13.88 -1.29
CA LYS A 56 9.90 -13.52 -0.44
C LYS A 56 9.83 -12.02 -0.19
N ILE A 57 9.68 -11.65 1.08
CA ILE A 57 9.62 -10.26 1.52
C ILE A 57 10.61 -10.07 2.67
N PRO A 58 11.27 -8.90 2.76
CA PRO A 58 12.12 -8.62 3.90
C PRO A 58 11.30 -8.63 5.20
N PRO A 59 11.90 -8.94 6.36
CA PRO A 59 11.21 -8.78 7.63
C PRO A 59 10.70 -7.34 7.81
N TYR A 60 9.44 -7.20 8.24
CA TYR A 60 8.83 -5.87 8.39
C TYR A 60 9.56 -4.99 9.43
N LYS A 61 10.16 -5.61 10.46
CA LYS A 61 11.01 -4.91 11.42
C LYS A 61 12.46 -5.38 11.24
N PRO A 62 13.47 -4.52 11.46
CA PRO A 62 13.37 -3.12 11.93
C PRO A 62 13.42 -2.04 10.82
N GLN A 63 14.02 -2.29 9.67
CA GLN A 63 14.28 -1.27 8.63
C GLN A 63 13.03 -0.88 7.83
N ILE A 64 12.22 -1.87 7.43
CA ILE A 64 11.01 -1.64 6.62
C ILE A 64 9.99 -0.80 7.39
N LYS A 65 9.83 -1.03 8.70
CA LYS A 65 8.97 -0.20 9.55
C LYS A 65 9.42 1.27 9.55
N LYS A 66 10.73 1.52 9.70
CA LYS A 66 11.27 2.89 9.64
C LYS A 66 11.02 3.55 8.28
N LEU A 67 11.16 2.80 7.20
CA LEU A 67 10.82 3.28 5.86
C LEU A 67 9.33 3.65 5.75
N ALA A 68 8.45 2.76 6.19
CA ALA A 68 7.00 2.98 6.15
C ALA A 68 6.59 4.22 6.98
N GLU A 69 7.10 4.35 8.20
CA GLU A 69 6.90 5.52 9.06
C GLU A 69 7.41 6.80 8.38
N SER A 70 8.60 6.76 7.78
CA SER A 70 9.19 7.90 7.06
C SER A 70 8.34 8.32 5.85
N ILE A 71 7.81 7.35 5.09
CA ILE A 71 6.88 7.62 3.98
C ILE A 71 5.62 8.31 4.51
N VAL A 72 5.01 7.81 5.59
CA VAL A 72 3.81 8.41 6.15
C VAL A 72 4.07 9.84 6.63
N GLN A 73 5.17 10.07 7.35
CA GLN A 73 5.51 11.40 7.84
C GLN A 73 5.79 12.39 6.71
N GLN A 74 6.57 11.98 5.71
CA GLN A 74 7.04 12.90 4.66
C GLN A 74 6.07 13.03 3.48
N CYS A 75 5.42 11.95 3.08
CA CYS A 75 4.60 11.91 1.87
C CYS A 75 3.10 12.08 2.15
N ALA A 76 2.62 11.78 3.36
CA ALA A 76 1.22 11.99 3.72
C ALA A 76 1.05 13.15 4.71
N LYS A 77 1.73 13.11 5.86
CA LYS A 77 1.51 14.08 6.95
C LYS A 77 1.99 15.48 6.58
N LYS A 78 3.26 15.61 6.19
CA LYS A 78 3.85 16.91 5.79
C LYS A 78 3.11 17.53 4.59
N MET A 79 2.55 16.69 3.73
CA MET A 79 1.80 17.11 2.55
C MET A 79 0.32 17.38 2.81
N MET A 80 -0.15 17.13 4.05
CA MET A 80 -1.56 17.24 4.44
C MET A 80 -2.49 16.47 3.50
N THR A 81 -2.06 15.28 3.07
CA THR A 81 -2.76 14.50 2.05
C THR A 81 -4.13 14.06 2.52
N ASN A 82 -5.16 14.42 1.76
CA ASN A 82 -6.48 13.82 1.80
C ASN A 82 -6.57 12.71 0.75
N PHE A 83 -6.74 11.46 1.19
CA PHE A 83 -6.78 10.31 0.27
C PHE A 83 -8.02 10.30 -0.63
N CYS A 84 -9.04 11.11 -0.33
CA CYS A 84 -10.21 11.28 -1.19
C CYS A 84 -9.98 12.27 -2.34
N LYS A 85 -8.87 13.02 -2.34
CA LYS A 85 -8.54 13.95 -3.40
C LYS A 85 -7.47 13.36 -4.31
N LYS A 86 -7.86 13.02 -5.54
CA LYS A 86 -6.98 12.39 -6.54
C LYS A 86 -5.64 13.13 -6.74
N PRO A 87 -5.58 14.47 -6.88
CA PRO A 87 -4.30 15.17 -7.04
C PRO A 87 -3.36 15.01 -5.84
N GLU A 88 -3.91 15.07 -4.63
CA GLU A 88 -3.12 14.92 -3.40
C GLU A 88 -2.64 13.46 -3.24
N LEU A 89 -3.49 12.50 -3.59
CA LEU A 89 -3.18 11.07 -3.59
C LEU A 89 -2.06 10.73 -4.58
N GLU A 90 -2.14 11.21 -5.82
CA GLU A 90 -1.09 10.98 -6.82
C GLU A 90 0.26 11.60 -6.41
N LYS A 91 0.24 12.81 -5.84
CA LYS A 91 1.45 13.44 -5.29
C LYS A 91 2.05 12.60 -4.16
N MET A 92 1.22 12.09 -3.25
CA MET A 92 1.67 11.22 -2.15
C MET A 92 2.26 9.90 -2.68
N LYS A 93 1.61 9.26 -3.66
CA LYS A 93 2.11 8.04 -4.30
C LYS A 93 3.48 8.25 -4.93
N GLY A 94 3.67 9.34 -5.68
CA GLY A 94 4.97 9.69 -6.26
C GLY A 94 6.06 9.79 -5.20
N CYS A 95 5.82 10.58 -4.14
CA CYS A 95 6.76 10.70 -3.01
C CYS A 95 7.07 9.34 -2.35
N ALA A 96 6.05 8.49 -2.14
CA ALA A 96 6.22 7.18 -1.53
C ALA A 96 7.08 6.25 -2.39
N ILE A 97 6.86 6.26 -3.71
CA ILE A 97 7.67 5.50 -4.68
C ILE A 97 9.11 6.00 -4.65
N ASP A 98 9.35 7.31 -4.70
CA ASP A 98 10.70 7.87 -4.67
C ASP A 98 11.47 7.47 -3.40
N LYS A 99 10.80 7.50 -2.24
CA LYS A 99 11.38 7.05 -0.96
C LYS A 99 11.68 5.55 -0.96
N ALA A 100 10.78 4.73 -1.47
CA ALA A 100 10.98 3.29 -1.56
C ALA A 100 12.13 2.95 -2.50
N MET A 101 12.20 3.60 -3.67
CA MET A 101 13.30 3.43 -4.62
C MET A 101 14.64 3.88 -4.05
N GLY A 102 14.69 5.05 -3.40
CA GLY A 102 15.91 5.52 -2.73
C GLY A 102 16.38 4.57 -1.63
N PHE A 103 15.44 3.97 -0.88
CA PHE A 103 15.77 2.93 0.10
C PHE A 103 16.35 1.68 -0.57
N ILE A 104 15.74 1.18 -1.65
CA ILE A 104 16.23 0.00 -2.37
C ILE A 104 17.62 0.27 -2.96
N MET A 105 17.85 1.43 -3.57
CA MET A 105 19.17 1.81 -4.10
C MET A 105 20.22 1.94 -2.99
N GLY A 106 19.83 2.41 -1.81
CA GLY A 106 20.70 2.46 -0.64
C GLY A 106 20.92 1.10 0.06
N ASN A 107 20.18 0.06 -0.33
CA ASN A 107 20.24 -1.29 0.24
C ASN A 107 20.16 -2.32 -0.90
N MET A 108 21.12 -2.26 -1.83
CA MET A 108 21.10 -3.09 -3.04
C MET A 108 21.07 -4.60 -2.73
N ASP A 109 21.62 -5.01 -1.59
CA ASP A 109 21.54 -6.39 -1.09
C ASP A 109 20.09 -6.88 -0.89
N LEU A 110 19.19 -5.99 -0.44
CA LEU A 110 17.76 -6.28 -0.38
C LEU A 110 17.17 -6.37 -1.79
N GLY A 111 17.60 -5.49 -2.68
CA GLY A 111 17.22 -5.52 -4.10
C GLY A 111 17.54 -6.87 -4.74
N ASP A 112 18.76 -7.37 -4.57
CA ASP A 112 19.19 -8.65 -5.15
C ASP A 112 18.46 -9.84 -4.53
N LYS A 113 18.29 -9.80 -3.20
CA LYS A 113 17.67 -10.91 -2.46
C LYS A 113 16.17 -11.05 -2.71
N TYR A 114 15.45 -9.94 -2.86
CA TYR A 114 13.99 -9.93 -2.95
C TYR A 114 13.45 -9.47 -4.32
N GLY A 115 14.26 -8.83 -5.16
CA GLY A 115 13.87 -8.28 -6.46
C GLY A 115 14.09 -9.19 -7.68
N ASN A 116 14.46 -10.46 -7.48
CA ASN A 116 14.70 -11.38 -8.58
C ASN A 116 13.41 -11.76 -9.36
N GLU A 117 13.60 -12.27 -10.58
CA GLU A 117 12.52 -12.59 -11.52
C GLU A 117 11.52 -13.62 -10.96
N ALA A 118 12.02 -14.65 -10.27
CA ALA A 118 11.18 -15.68 -9.66
C ALA A 118 10.23 -15.06 -8.62
N ASN A 119 10.75 -14.17 -7.77
CA ASN A 119 9.93 -13.47 -6.79
C ASN A 119 8.95 -12.49 -7.45
N CYS A 120 9.36 -11.80 -8.52
CA CYS A 120 8.47 -10.93 -9.31
C CYS A 120 7.29 -11.70 -9.94
N LYS A 121 7.51 -12.93 -10.42
CA LYS A 121 6.45 -13.80 -10.94
C LYS A 121 5.42 -14.16 -9.85
N ILE A 122 5.89 -14.43 -8.63
CA ILE A 122 5.01 -14.69 -7.49
C ILE A 122 4.23 -13.42 -7.10
N ALA A 123 4.89 -12.27 -7.09
CA ALA A 123 4.24 -10.98 -6.82
C ALA A 123 3.10 -10.73 -7.82
N LYS A 124 3.36 -10.93 -9.12
CA LYS A 124 2.34 -10.81 -10.16
C LYS A 124 1.15 -11.73 -9.91
N LYS A 125 1.37 -13.02 -9.62
CA LYS A 125 0.29 -13.96 -9.27
C LYS A 125 -0.52 -13.50 -8.06
N CYS A 126 0.14 -12.98 -7.02
CA CYS A 126 -0.56 -12.45 -5.84
C CYS A 126 -1.46 -11.27 -6.18
N LEU A 127 -1.05 -10.39 -7.09
CA LEU A 127 -1.83 -9.26 -7.58
C LEU A 127 -2.96 -9.69 -8.51
N GLU A 128 -2.80 -10.78 -9.24
CA GLU A 128 -3.85 -11.34 -10.10
C GLU A 128 -4.94 -12.06 -9.30
N ASP A 129 -4.61 -12.59 -8.11
CA ASP A 129 -5.53 -13.30 -7.24
C ASP A 129 -6.66 -12.40 -6.67
N GLN A 130 -7.89 -12.70 -7.07
CA GLN A 130 -9.09 -11.95 -6.67
C GLN A 130 -9.35 -11.98 -5.15
N SER A 131 -8.96 -13.05 -4.45
CA SER A 131 -9.14 -13.17 -3.00
C SER A 131 -8.41 -12.07 -2.22
N LEU A 132 -7.31 -11.55 -2.77
CA LEU A 132 -6.58 -10.43 -2.18
C LEU A 132 -7.41 -9.14 -2.22
N TRP A 133 -8.06 -8.90 -3.36
CA TRP A 133 -8.86 -7.70 -3.59
C TRP A 133 -10.18 -7.75 -2.83
N ASP A 134 -10.81 -8.91 -2.76
CA ASP A 134 -12.02 -9.10 -1.97
C ASP A 134 -11.74 -8.91 -0.47
N TRP A 135 -10.59 -9.41 0.02
CA TRP A 135 -10.11 -9.09 1.36
C TRP A 135 -9.92 -7.57 1.54
N GLY A 136 -9.31 -6.89 0.57
CA GLY A 136 -9.17 -5.43 0.58
C GLY A 136 -10.52 -4.69 0.70
N LYS A 137 -11.56 -5.13 -0.03
CA LYS A 137 -12.93 -4.58 0.07
C LYS A 137 -13.48 -4.74 1.49
N THR A 138 -13.24 -5.87 2.17
CA THR A 138 -13.68 -6.04 3.57
C THR A 138 -13.02 -5.04 4.52
N ILE A 139 -11.77 -4.65 4.25
CA ILE A 139 -11.08 -3.64 5.06
C ILE A 139 -11.65 -2.25 4.81
N VAL A 140 -12.00 -1.91 3.57
CA VAL A 140 -12.69 -0.64 3.28
C VAL A 140 -13.98 -0.54 4.10
N ILE A 141 -14.76 -1.62 4.22
CA ILE A 141 -15.98 -1.64 5.04
C ILE A 141 -15.64 -1.41 6.52
N LYS A 142 -14.61 -2.08 7.05
CA LYS A 142 -14.15 -1.86 8.43
C LYS A 142 -13.68 -0.43 8.66
N PHE A 143 -12.91 0.12 7.73
CA PHE A 143 -12.40 1.47 7.79
C PHE A 143 -13.53 2.50 7.77
N ALA A 144 -14.50 2.34 6.88
CA ALA A 144 -15.68 3.18 6.82
C ALA A 144 -16.37 3.25 8.18
N LYS A 145 -16.59 2.11 8.85
CA LYS A 145 -17.17 2.06 10.22
C LYS A 145 -16.33 2.80 11.26
N LYS A 146 -14.99 2.77 11.17
CA LYS A 146 -14.08 3.46 12.09
C LYS A 146 -14.13 4.98 11.92
N VAL A 147 -14.30 5.46 10.69
CA VAL A 147 -14.36 6.90 10.39
C VAL A 147 -15.77 7.47 10.36
N THR A 148 -16.80 6.64 10.59
CA THR A 148 -18.21 7.07 10.66
C THR A 148 -18.48 7.66 12.03
#